data_AF-A0A2P6PJC7-F1
#
_entry.id   AF-A0A2P6PJC7-F1
#
_cell.length_a   1.000
_cell.length_b   1.000
_cell.length_c   1.000
_cell.angle_alpha   90.00
_cell.angle_beta   90.00
_cell.angle_gamma   90.00
#
_symmetry.space_group_name_H-M   'P 1'
#
loop_
_entity.id
_entity.type
_entity.pdbx_description
1 polymer ?
#
loop_
_entity_poly.entity_id
_entity_poly.type
_entity_poly.pdbx_seq_one_letter_code
_entity_poly.pdbx_strand_id
1 'polypeptide(L)'
;MICRKARREIREYDDMANNINPVITFSAALVGIISFSRAAVYIFMQCVGGVLGALALKAVINSSLEETFSLGGCTLTVVSPDPQGPITVRIGTGQALWLEIICTFISLLASIWMAFDHRQAHSMGKVMVLSIVGIVVGILVFISTFVTAVKGYAGPGINPVRCLGPALVRGGHLWIGHWVFWVGPTISCFAFYLYVKLIPRQHFHVEGCKHDIFDYVKTLPK
;
A
#
# COMPACT_ATOMS: atom_id res chain seq x y z
N MET A 1 22.66 23.89 13.62
CA MET A 1 21.39 24.06 12.89
C MET A 1 21.04 22.82 12.04
N ILE A 2 22.03 22.17 11.40
CA ILE A 2 21.89 20.95 10.57
C ILE A 2 21.24 19.77 11.32
N CYS A 3 21.62 19.52 12.58
CA CYS A 3 21.11 18.40 13.38
C CYS A 3 19.63 18.52 13.83
N ARG A 4 19.01 19.72 13.73
CA ARG A 4 17.56 19.90 13.98
C ARG A 4 16.73 19.74 12.70
N LYS A 5 17.32 20.06 11.54
CA LYS A 5 16.68 19.91 10.22
C LYS A 5 16.56 18.43 9.85
N ALA A 6 17.66 17.67 9.95
CA ALA A 6 17.65 16.22 9.78
C ALA A 6 16.71 15.50 10.78
N ARG A 7 16.63 15.97 12.04
CA ARG A 7 15.71 15.40 13.05
C ARG A 7 14.23 15.70 12.81
N ARG A 8 13.91 16.80 12.12
CA ARG A 8 12.53 17.15 11.73
C ARG A 8 12.12 16.38 10.48
N GLU A 9 13.01 16.29 9.49
CA GLU A 9 12.81 15.50 8.29
C GLU A 9 12.57 14.02 8.67
N ILE A 10 13.41 13.42 9.52
CA ILE A 10 13.20 12.06 10.03
C ILE A 10 11.85 11.91 10.76
N ARG A 11 11.37 12.95 11.46
CA ARG A 11 10.09 12.92 12.19
C ARG A 11 8.87 13.02 11.27
N GLU A 12 8.94 13.82 10.20
CA GLU A 12 7.92 13.87 9.14
C GLU A 12 7.87 12.57 8.35
N TYR A 13 9.03 11.94 8.11
CA TYR A 13 9.10 10.62 7.49
C TYR A 13 8.62 9.49 8.42
N ASP A 14 8.86 9.56 9.74
CA ASP A 14 8.28 8.65 10.75
C ASP A 14 6.75 8.79 10.78
N ASP A 15 6.22 10.01 10.68
CA ASP A 15 4.78 10.28 10.59
C ASP A 15 4.18 9.74 9.28
N MET A 16 4.92 9.78 8.18
CA MET A 16 4.51 9.21 6.90
C MET A 16 4.59 7.67 6.90
N ALA A 17 5.54 7.09 7.64
CA ALA A 17 5.64 5.65 7.87
C ALA A 17 4.54 5.11 8.80
N ASN A 18 3.94 5.98 9.62
CA ASN A 18 2.68 5.75 10.33
C ASN A 18 1.46 5.88 9.40
N ASN A 19 1.56 5.29 8.20
CA ASN A 19 0.44 5.19 7.27
C ASN A 19 -0.43 3.98 7.63
N ILE A 20 -1.65 3.92 7.11
CA ILE A 20 -2.57 2.77 7.27
C ILE A 20 -2.23 1.68 6.21
N ASN A 21 -1.05 1.75 5.57
CA ASN A 21 -0.63 0.86 4.50
C ASN A 21 0.73 0.19 4.80
N PRO A 22 0.79 -1.15 4.94
CA PRO A 22 2.02 -1.91 5.15
C PRO A 22 3.11 -1.65 4.11
N VAL A 23 2.72 -1.36 2.88
CA VAL A 23 3.64 -1.14 1.75
C VAL A 23 4.48 0.11 1.99
N ILE A 24 3.86 1.17 2.50
CA ILE A 24 4.54 2.44 2.77
C ILE A 24 5.52 2.25 3.93
N THR A 25 5.07 1.57 4.99
CA THR A 25 5.90 1.22 6.15
C THR A 25 7.08 0.33 5.76
N PHE A 26 6.85 -0.71 4.94
CA PHE A 26 7.90 -1.60 4.48
C PHE A 26 8.89 -0.90 3.55
N SER A 27 8.40 -0.08 2.61
CA SER A 27 9.26 0.75 1.74
C SER A 27 10.12 1.73 2.55
N ALA A 28 9.54 2.39 3.56
CA ALA A 28 10.29 3.26 4.47
C ALA A 28 11.38 2.50 5.24
N ALA A 29 11.12 1.24 5.62
CA ALA A 29 12.12 0.38 6.23
C ALA A 29 13.25 0.02 5.26
N LEU A 30 12.92 -0.29 3.99
CA LEU A 30 13.92 -0.60 2.97
C LEU A 30 14.86 0.58 2.69
N VAL A 31 14.32 1.80 2.66
CA VAL A 31 15.08 3.04 2.46
C VAL A 31 15.89 3.44 3.72
N GLY A 32 15.63 2.78 4.86
CA GLY A 32 16.36 3.01 6.12
C GLY A 32 15.83 4.15 6.98
N ILE A 33 14.64 4.67 6.66
CA ILE A 33 13.95 5.72 7.43
C ILE A 33 13.56 5.18 8.80
N ILE A 34 12.94 3.99 8.82
CA ILE A 34 12.55 3.28 10.03
C ILE A 34 13.32 1.97 10.15
N SER A 35 13.56 1.50 11.37
CA SER A 35 14.13 0.17 11.60
C SER A 35 13.12 -0.94 11.25
N PHE A 36 13.59 -2.09 10.75
CA PHE A 36 12.74 -3.25 10.47
C PHE A 36 11.91 -3.73 11.67
N SER A 37 12.44 -3.66 12.89
CA SER A 37 11.70 -4.04 14.10
C SER A 37 10.47 -3.15 14.32
N ARG A 38 10.64 -1.83 14.20
CA ARG A 38 9.52 -0.87 14.22
C ARG A 38 8.54 -1.12 13.08
N ALA A 39 9.04 -1.36 11.86
CA ALA A 39 8.21 -1.65 10.71
C ALA A 39 7.32 -2.89 10.94
N ALA A 40 7.88 -3.95 11.52
CA ALA A 40 7.12 -5.16 11.87
C ALA A 40 5.99 -4.87 12.87
N VAL A 41 6.27 -4.07 13.91
CA VAL A 41 5.25 -3.68 14.90
C VAL A 41 4.16 -2.83 14.25
N TYR A 42 4.51 -1.88 13.38
CA TYR A 42 3.53 -1.07 12.65
C TYR A 42 2.66 -1.90 11.72
N ILE A 43 3.26 -2.79 10.92
CA ILE A 43 2.52 -3.69 10.02
C ILE A 43 1.57 -4.58 10.82
N PHE A 44 2.01 -5.12 11.96
CA PHE A 44 1.16 -5.91 12.83
C PHE A 44 -0.05 -5.09 13.33
N MET A 45 0.18 -3.89 13.85
CA MET A 45 -0.91 -3.02 14.33
C MET A 45 -1.84 -2.58 13.19
N GLN A 46 -1.31 -2.35 11.99
CA GLN A 46 -2.11 -2.08 10.80
C GLN A 46 -3.00 -3.27 10.46
N CYS A 47 -2.48 -4.51 10.47
CA CYS A 47 -3.27 -5.72 10.27
C CYS A 47 -4.41 -5.83 11.29
N VAL A 48 -4.11 -5.62 12.58
CA VAL A 48 -5.13 -5.63 13.64
C VAL A 48 -6.19 -4.56 13.37
N GLY A 49 -5.79 -3.33 13.06
CA GLY A 49 -6.69 -2.24 12.71
C GLY A 49 -7.57 -2.54 11.49
N GLY A 50 -7.02 -3.17 10.45
CA GLY A 50 -7.76 -3.59 9.26
C GLY A 50 -8.81 -4.65 9.55
N VAL A 51 -8.49 -5.62 10.42
CA VAL A 51 -9.45 -6.64 10.86
C VAL A 51 -10.56 -6.01 11.71
N LEU A 52 -10.21 -5.16 12.68
CA LEU A 52 -11.19 -4.45 13.50
C LEU A 52 -12.10 -3.55 12.65
N GLY A 53 -11.56 -2.87 11.65
CA GLY A 53 -12.33 -2.08 10.70
C GLY A 53 -13.31 -2.92 9.88
N ALA A 54 -12.88 -4.09 9.40
CA ALA A 54 -13.76 -5.02 8.68
C ALA A 54 -14.86 -5.60 9.59
N LEU A 55 -14.56 -5.90 10.86
CA LEU A 55 -15.54 -6.33 11.86
C LEU A 55 -16.56 -5.23 12.18
N ALA A 56 -16.09 -4.00 12.38
CA ALA A 56 -16.95 -2.85 12.62
C ALA A 56 -17.89 -2.61 11.42
N LEU A 57 -17.37 -2.70 10.19
CA LEU A 57 -18.19 -2.59 8.99
C LEU A 57 -19.25 -3.69 8.93
N LYS A 58 -18.87 -4.95 9.21
CA LYS A 58 -19.81 -6.08 9.27
C LYS A 58 -20.92 -5.89 10.30
N ALA A 59 -20.62 -5.26 11.44
CA ALA A 59 -21.62 -4.99 12.47
C ALA A 59 -22.67 -3.93 12.06
N VAL A 60 -22.34 -3.06 11.09
CA VAL A 60 -23.20 -1.94 10.68
C VAL A 60 -24.00 -2.27 9.41
N ILE A 61 -23.47 -3.10 8.52
CA ILE A 61 -24.12 -3.39 7.22
C ILE A 61 -25.02 -4.64 7.28
N ASN A 62 -26.05 -4.64 6.44
CA ASN A 62 -26.93 -5.81 6.28
C ASN A 62 -26.25 -6.93 5.48
N SER A 63 -26.71 -8.16 5.65
CA SER A 63 -26.16 -9.36 4.99
C SER A 63 -26.14 -9.27 3.46
N SER A 64 -27.11 -8.58 2.85
CA SER A 64 -27.16 -8.36 1.40
C SER A 64 -26.04 -7.43 0.90
N LEU A 65 -25.70 -6.40 1.68
CA LEU A 65 -24.59 -5.48 1.38
C LEU A 65 -23.24 -6.13 1.67
N GLU A 66 -23.15 -6.94 2.73
CA GLU A 66 -22.01 -7.82 2.94
C GLU A 66 -21.81 -8.61 1.65
N GLU A 67 -22.77 -9.44 1.24
CA GLU A 67 -22.68 -10.31 0.06
C GLU A 67 -22.23 -9.59 -1.21
N THR A 68 -22.87 -8.46 -1.53
CA THR A 68 -22.63 -7.68 -2.75
C THR A 68 -21.23 -7.06 -2.79
N PHE A 69 -20.78 -6.45 -1.69
CA PHE A 69 -19.53 -5.68 -1.68
C PHE A 69 -18.35 -6.42 -1.06
N SER A 70 -18.55 -7.64 -0.54
CA SER A 70 -17.50 -8.44 0.10
C SER A 70 -16.79 -7.70 1.24
N LEU A 71 -17.51 -6.86 2.01
CA LEU A 71 -16.96 -5.94 3.03
C LEU A 71 -15.90 -4.98 2.46
N GLY A 72 -16.03 -4.68 1.16
CA GLY A 72 -15.05 -3.95 0.39
C GLY A 72 -13.80 -4.75 0.07
N GLY A 73 -13.66 -6.03 0.42
CA GLY A 73 -12.42 -6.80 0.27
C GLY A 73 -11.92 -6.97 -1.18
N CYS A 74 -10.64 -7.31 -1.31
CA CYS A 74 -10.00 -7.50 -2.60
C CYS A 74 -10.23 -8.93 -3.10
N THR A 75 -10.68 -9.09 -4.35
CA THR A 75 -10.97 -10.39 -4.94
C THR A 75 -10.54 -10.46 -6.40
N LEU A 76 -10.02 -11.62 -6.81
CA LEU A 76 -9.73 -11.93 -8.21
C LEU A 76 -10.92 -12.61 -8.91
N THR A 77 -11.86 -13.12 -8.12
CA THR A 77 -13.08 -13.78 -8.56
C THR A 77 -14.26 -12.88 -8.24
N VAL A 78 -14.94 -12.41 -9.28
CA VAL A 78 -16.14 -11.60 -9.16
C VAL A 78 -17.34 -12.49 -9.45
N VAL A 79 -18.27 -12.56 -8.51
CA VAL A 79 -19.58 -13.19 -8.71
C VAL A 79 -20.53 -12.07 -9.11
N SER A 80 -20.87 -12.00 -10.40
CA SER A 80 -21.83 -11.01 -10.91
C SER A 80 -23.21 -11.66 -11.03
N PRO A 81 -24.28 -10.97 -10.61
CA PRO A 81 -25.64 -11.36 -10.99
C PRO A 81 -25.78 -11.27 -12.50
N ASP A 82 -26.24 -12.34 -13.15
CA ASP A 82 -26.61 -12.37 -14.57
C ASP A 82 -28.05 -12.92 -14.70
N PRO A 83 -28.84 -12.53 -15.71
CA PRO A 83 -30.22 -12.98 -15.88
C PRO A 83 -30.38 -14.51 -15.95
N GLN A 84 -29.31 -15.26 -16.27
CA GLN A 84 -29.33 -16.73 -16.33
C GLN A 84 -28.73 -17.42 -15.10
N GLY A 85 -28.35 -16.68 -14.05
CA GLY A 85 -27.74 -17.18 -12.82
C GLY A 85 -26.42 -16.48 -12.48
N PRO A 86 -25.81 -16.73 -11.31
CA PRO A 86 -24.55 -16.09 -10.94
C PRO A 86 -23.39 -16.57 -11.83
N ILE A 87 -22.76 -15.66 -12.56
CA ILE A 87 -21.54 -15.97 -13.32
C ILE A 87 -20.31 -15.58 -12.52
N THR A 88 -19.33 -16.49 -12.45
CA THR A 88 -18.04 -16.21 -11.82
C THR A 88 -17.05 -15.78 -12.89
N VAL A 89 -16.75 -14.48 -12.94
CA VAL A 89 -15.73 -13.93 -13.82
C VAL A 89 -14.45 -13.80 -13.02
N ARG A 90 -13.38 -14.44 -13.49
CA ARG A 90 -12.08 -14.43 -12.82
C ARG A 90 -11.06 -13.68 -13.65
N ILE A 91 -10.36 -12.74 -13.03
CA ILE A 91 -9.21 -12.08 -13.64
C ILE A 91 -8.02 -13.04 -13.61
N GLY A 92 -7.25 -13.06 -14.70
CA GLY A 92 -6.03 -13.84 -14.76
C GLY A 92 -5.08 -13.44 -13.63
N THR A 93 -4.60 -14.41 -12.86
CA THR A 93 -3.72 -14.15 -11.70
C THR A 93 -2.50 -13.30 -12.07
N GLY A 94 -1.92 -13.51 -13.25
CA GLY A 94 -0.79 -12.72 -13.75
C GLY A 94 -1.16 -11.26 -14.06
N GLN A 95 -2.35 -11.03 -14.63
CA GLN A 95 -2.84 -9.67 -14.90
C GLN A 95 -3.08 -8.91 -13.60
N ALA A 96 -3.71 -9.55 -12.60
CA ALA A 96 -3.92 -8.95 -11.30
C ALA A 96 -2.59 -8.65 -10.60
N LEU A 97 -1.61 -9.55 -10.69
CA LEU A 97 -0.28 -9.33 -10.13
C LEU A 97 0.42 -8.12 -10.78
N TRP A 98 0.38 -7.99 -12.10
CA TRP A 98 0.95 -6.82 -12.78
C TRP A 98 0.25 -5.52 -12.41
N LEU A 99 -1.08 -5.54 -12.27
CA LEU A 99 -1.85 -4.38 -11.82
C LEU A 99 -1.44 -3.96 -10.40
N GLU A 100 -1.32 -4.91 -9.47
CA GLU A 100 -0.81 -4.62 -8.12
C GLU A 100 0.58 -4.01 -8.16
N ILE A 101 1.50 -4.60 -8.96
CA ILE A 101 2.87 -4.15 -9.04
C ILE A 101 2.93 -2.69 -9.52
N ILE A 102 2.28 -2.41 -10.65
CA ILE A 102 2.33 -1.11 -11.31
C ILE A 102 1.64 -0.04 -10.46
N CYS A 103 0.42 -0.31 -9.97
CA CYS A 103 -0.33 0.67 -9.20
C CYS A 103 0.35 0.97 -7.86
N THR A 104 0.88 -0.05 -7.19
CA THR A 104 1.62 0.14 -5.94
C THR A 104 2.90 0.94 -6.19
N PHE A 105 3.63 0.66 -7.26
CA PHE A 105 4.85 1.39 -7.60
C PHE A 105 4.57 2.88 -7.87
N ILE A 106 3.51 3.19 -8.63
CA ILE A 106 3.11 4.59 -8.88
C ILE A 106 2.65 5.26 -7.58
N SER A 107 1.91 4.56 -6.72
CA SER A 107 1.51 5.08 -5.40
C SER A 107 2.72 5.40 -4.53
N LEU A 108 3.75 4.55 -4.52
CA LEU A 108 5.01 4.80 -3.82
C LEU A 108 5.78 5.99 -4.40
N LEU A 109 5.85 6.11 -5.73
CA LEU A 109 6.43 7.28 -6.39
C LEU A 109 5.71 8.56 -5.96
N ALA A 110 4.39 8.61 -6.10
CA ALA A 110 3.61 9.79 -5.73
C ALA A 110 3.79 10.15 -4.25
N SER A 111 3.80 9.15 -3.37
CA SER A 111 4.02 9.35 -1.93
C SER A 111 5.36 10.01 -1.65
N ILE A 112 6.42 9.57 -2.31
CA ILE A 112 7.78 10.08 -2.17
C ILE A 112 7.97 11.44 -2.82
N TRP A 113 7.45 11.66 -4.03
CA TRP A 113 7.49 12.96 -4.69
C TRP A 113 6.84 14.05 -3.83
N MET A 114 5.73 13.72 -3.16
CA MET A 114 5.08 14.62 -2.19
C MET A 114 5.90 14.82 -0.92
N ALA A 115 6.63 13.81 -0.46
CA ALA A 115 7.52 13.91 0.70
C ALA A 115 8.78 14.75 0.41
N PHE A 116 9.27 14.75 -0.83
CA PHE A 116 10.49 15.45 -1.23
C PHE A 116 10.26 16.85 -1.79
N ASP A 117 9.03 17.27 -2.11
CA ASP A 117 8.75 18.67 -2.44
C ASP A 117 8.81 19.55 -1.18
N HIS A 118 10.03 19.78 -0.70
CA HIS A 118 10.39 20.56 0.48
C HIS A 118 9.86 22.01 0.42
N ARG A 119 9.64 22.54 -0.80
CA ARG A 119 9.04 23.86 -1.03
C ARG A 119 7.54 23.90 -0.71
N GLN A 120 6.83 22.77 -0.81
CA GLN A 120 5.41 22.66 -0.48
C GLN A 120 5.16 22.00 0.88
N ALA A 121 5.97 21.05 1.33
CA ALA A 121 5.79 20.34 2.61
C ALA A 121 5.78 21.28 3.83
N HIS A 122 6.54 22.40 3.78
CA HIS A 122 6.57 23.38 4.87
C HIS A 122 5.29 24.26 4.95
N SER A 123 4.42 24.20 3.94
CA SER A 123 3.14 24.92 3.84
C SER A 123 1.93 23.96 3.88
N MET A 124 2.11 22.74 3.38
CA MET A 124 1.06 21.74 3.25
C MET A 124 0.97 20.89 4.53
N GLY A 125 -0.05 21.16 5.35
CA GLY A 125 -0.30 20.35 6.54
C GLY A 125 -0.52 18.85 6.21
N LYS A 126 -0.33 17.98 7.20
CA LYS A 126 -0.46 16.51 7.10
C LYS A 126 -1.71 16.04 6.34
N VAL A 127 -2.82 16.75 6.52
CA VAL A 127 -4.10 16.48 5.86
C VAL A 127 -3.97 16.58 4.34
N MET A 128 -3.28 17.58 3.81
CA MET A 128 -3.16 17.77 2.36
C MET A 128 -2.30 16.70 1.70
N VAL A 129 -1.21 16.27 2.36
CA VAL A 129 -0.36 15.17 1.89
C VAL A 129 -1.16 13.86 1.83
N LEU A 130 -1.91 13.54 2.90
CA LEU A 130 -2.78 12.35 2.93
C LEU A 130 -3.89 12.41 1.88
N SER A 131 -4.51 13.58 1.68
CA SER A 131 -5.53 13.79 0.65
C SER A 131 -4.98 13.55 -0.75
N ILE A 132 -3.79 14.06 -1.07
CA ILE A 132 -3.18 13.88 -2.39
C ILE A 132 -2.83 12.41 -2.63
N VAL A 133 -2.22 11.73 -1.66
CA VAL A 133 -1.94 10.29 -1.76
C VAL A 133 -3.24 9.50 -1.95
N GLY A 134 -4.29 9.84 -1.20
CA GLY A 134 -5.62 9.26 -1.36
C GLY A 134 -6.23 9.48 -2.74
N ILE A 135 -6.11 10.70 -3.29
CA ILE A 135 -6.57 11.03 -4.64
C ILE A 135 -5.81 10.20 -5.69
N VAL A 136 -4.48 10.10 -5.57
CA VAL A 136 -3.67 9.30 -6.49
C VAL A 136 -4.09 7.83 -6.45
N VAL A 137 -4.24 7.25 -5.26
CA VAL A 137 -4.72 5.87 -5.10
C VAL A 137 -6.12 5.71 -5.71
N GLY A 138 -7.04 6.65 -5.46
CA GLY A 138 -8.38 6.64 -6.02
C GLY A 138 -8.39 6.67 -7.55
N ILE A 139 -7.56 7.52 -8.16
CA ILE A 139 -7.40 7.60 -9.62
C ILE A 139 -6.82 6.30 -10.17
N LEU A 140 -5.80 5.73 -9.53
CA LEU A 140 -5.20 4.46 -9.96
C LEU A 140 -6.23 3.32 -9.94
N VAL A 141 -7.00 3.19 -8.86
CA VAL A 141 -8.08 2.21 -8.76
C VAL A 141 -9.14 2.46 -9.84
N PHE A 142 -9.56 3.71 -10.06
CA PHE A 142 -10.53 4.04 -11.10
C PHE A 142 -10.05 3.67 -12.51
N ILE A 143 -8.83 4.08 -12.88
CA ILE A 143 -8.24 3.80 -14.20
C ILE A 143 -8.07 2.29 -14.39
N SER A 144 -7.52 1.58 -13.39
CA SER A 144 -7.27 0.14 -13.50
C SER A 144 -8.55 -0.67 -13.67
N THR A 145 -9.64 -0.30 -12.98
CA THR A 145 -10.95 -0.93 -13.16
C THR A 145 -11.52 -0.66 -14.55
N PHE A 146 -11.36 0.57 -15.07
CA PHE A 146 -11.80 0.92 -16.42
C PHE A 146 -11.02 0.17 -17.50
N VAL A 147 -9.68 0.12 -17.39
CA VAL A 147 -8.79 -0.57 -18.35
C VAL A 147 -9.00 -2.09 -18.32
N THR A 148 -9.23 -2.66 -17.14
CA THR A 148 -9.48 -4.10 -17.01
C THR A 148 -10.84 -4.48 -17.58
N ALA A 149 -11.80 -3.55 -17.60
CA ALA A 149 -13.16 -3.71 -18.15
C ALA A 149 -13.94 -4.93 -17.63
N VAL A 150 -13.50 -5.53 -16.52
CA VAL A 150 -14.18 -6.66 -15.88
C VAL A 150 -15.24 -6.12 -14.94
N LYS A 151 -16.50 -6.41 -15.26
CA LYS A 151 -17.65 -6.02 -14.42
C LYS A 151 -17.49 -6.57 -13.00
N GLY A 152 -17.64 -5.70 -12.02
CA GLY A 152 -17.57 -6.01 -10.59
C GLY A 152 -16.16 -6.26 -10.04
N TYR A 153 -15.09 -6.05 -10.84
CA TYR A 153 -13.75 -5.97 -10.30
C TYR A 153 -13.57 -4.67 -9.52
N ALA A 154 -13.13 -4.77 -8.27
CA ALA A 154 -12.95 -3.61 -7.38
C ALA A 154 -11.64 -2.84 -7.63
N GLY A 155 -10.79 -3.30 -8.54
CA GLY A 155 -9.46 -2.75 -8.76
C GLY A 155 -8.38 -3.41 -7.89
N PRO A 156 -7.12 -2.96 -8.03
CA PRO A 156 -6.01 -3.42 -7.22
C PRO A 156 -6.18 -2.98 -5.77
N GLY A 157 -5.75 -3.83 -4.85
CA GLY A 157 -5.70 -3.58 -3.43
C GLY A 157 -4.75 -2.45 -3.07
N ILE A 158 -3.51 -2.45 -3.60
CA ILE A 158 -2.40 -1.51 -3.29
C ILE A 158 -1.95 -1.55 -1.81
N ASN A 159 -2.83 -2.00 -0.91
CA ASN A 159 -2.68 -2.08 0.52
C ASN A 159 -3.08 -3.50 0.97
N PRO A 160 -2.11 -4.34 1.37
CA PRO A 160 -2.37 -5.71 1.79
C PRO A 160 -3.33 -5.81 2.98
N VAL A 161 -3.26 -4.89 3.94
CA VAL A 161 -4.12 -4.88 5.15
C VAL A 161 -5.58 -4.59 4.79
N ARG A 162 -5.79 -3.70 3.83
CA ARG A 162 -7.11 -3.37 3.28
C ARG A 162 -7.75 -4.57 2.57
N CYS A 163 -6.95 -5.53 2.10
CA CYS A 163 -7.42 -6.81 1.57
C CYS A 163 -7.57 -7.87 2.67
N LEU A 164 -6.64 -7.91 3.63
CA LEU A 164 -6.57 -8.92 4.69
C LEU A 164 -7.78 -8.87 5.63
N GLY A 165 -8.16 -7.67 6.09
CA GLY A 165 -9.26 -7.51 7.06
C GLY A 165 -10.56 -8.18 6.61
N PRO A 166 -11.12 -7.79 5.45
CA PRO A 166 -12.31 -8.43 4.88
C PRO A 166 -12.12 -9.93 4.61
N ALA A 167 -10.93 -10.36 4.15
CA ALA A 167 -10.64 -11.77 3.89
C ALA A 167 -10.72 -12.61 5.17
N LEU A 168 -10.20 -12.11 6.29
CA LEU A 168 -10.28 -12.81 7.59
C LEU A 168 -11.70 -12.83 8.17
N VAL A 169 -12.45 -11.73 8.00
CA VAL A 169 -13.79 -11.59 8.60
C VAL A 169 -14.87 -12.35 7.84
N ARG A 170 -14.83 -12.31 6.51
CA ARG A 170 -15.83 -12.99 5.66
C ARG A 170 -15.37 -14.34 5.16
N GLY A 171 -14.09 -14.50 4.84
CA GLY A 171 -13.58 -15.72 4.24
C GLY A 171 -14.11 -15.98 2.82
N GLY A 172 -14.05 -17.24 2.39
CA GLY A 172 -14.58 -17.68 1.09
C GLY A 172 -13.74 -17.20 -0.10
N HIS A 173 -14.40 -16.62 -1.10
CA HIS A 173 -13.79 -16.24 -2.38
C HIS A 173 -12.69 -15.18 -2.26
N LEU A 174 -12.70 -14.39 -1.19
CA LEU A 174 -11.66 -13.40 -0.86
C LEU A 174 -10.26 -14.00 -0.64
N TRP A 175 -10.18 -15.30 -0.29
CA TRP A 175 -8.91 -16.01 -0.16
C TRP A 175 -8.35 -16.50 -1.50
N ILE A 176 -9.18 -16.57 -2.54
CA ILE A 176 -8.77 -17.09 -3.85
C ILE A 176 -7.81 -16.09 -4.51
N GLY A 177 -6.53 -16.45 -4.53
CA GLY A 177 -5.48 -15.59 -5.07
C GLY A 177 -5.09 -14.43 -4.16
N HIS A 178 -5.44 -14.48 -2.86
CA HIS A 178 -5.14 -13.42 -1.89
C HIS A 178 -3.64 -13.07 -1.79
N TRP A 179 -2.78 -14.06 -2.03
CA TRP A 179 -1.33 -13.88 -2.03
C TRP A 179 -0.86 -12.79 -3.01
N VAL A 180 -1.60 -12.53 -4.09
CA VAL A 180 -1.27 -11.50 -5.09
C VAL A 180 -1.23 -10.12 -4.45
N PHE A 181 -2.14 -9.85 -3.50
CA PHE A 181 -2.22 -8.59 -2.76
C PHE A 181 -1.07 -8.37 -1.77
N TRP A 182 -0.24 -9.38 -1.53
CA TRP A 182 0.96 -9.29 -0.69
C TRP A 182 2.22 -9.28 -1.55
N VAL A 183 2.32 -10.22 -2.50
CA VAL A 183 3.49 -10.38 -3.36
C VAL A 183 3.63 -9.22 -4.32
N GLY A 184 2.55 -8.78 -4.97
CA GLY A 184 2.58 -7.66 -5.91
C GLY A 184 3.13 -6.39 -5.26
N PRO A 185 2.52 -5.91 -4.16
CA PRO A 185 3.02 -4.71 -3.48
C PRO A 185 4.44 -4.85 -2.90
N THR A 186 4.82 -6.05 -2.45
CA THR A 186 6.17 -6.33 -1.94
C THR A 186 7.22 -6.21 -3.05
N ILE A 187 6.93 -6.75 -4.25
CA ILE A 187 7.79 -6.58 -5.43
C ILE A 187 7.93 -5.10 -5.77
N SER A 188 6.85 -4.33 -5.69
CA SER A 188 6.91 -2.87 -5.90
C SER A 188 7.78 -2.15 -4.90
N CYS A 189 7.78 -2.55 -3.61
CA CYS A 189 8.67 -1.98 -2.61
C CYS A 189 10.15 -2.21 -2.97
N PHE A 190 10.51 -3.40 -3.45
CA PHE A 190 11.88 -3.68 -3.89
C PHE A 190 12.24 -2.93 -5.17
N ALA A 191 11.35 -2.90 -6.17
CA ALA A 191 11.55 -2.12 -7.39
C ALA A 191 11.71 -0.63 -7.08
N PHE A 192 10.92 -0.12 -6.14
CA PHE A 192 11.00 1.25 -5.66
C PHE A 192 12.30 1.55 -4.93
N TYR A 193 12.74 0.64 -4.06
CA TYR A 193 14.05 0.74 -3.41
C TYR A 193 15.21 0.80 -4.42
N LEU A 194 15.17 -0.04 -5.47
CA LEU A 194 16.14 0.01 -6.56
C LEU A 194 16.08 1.35 -7.31
N TYR A 195 14.88 1.84 -7.63
CA TYR A 195 14.68 3.15 -8.26
C TYR A 195 15.32 4.29 -7.45
N VAL A 196 15.08 4.33 -6.14
CA VAL A 196 15.67 5.33 -5.24
C VAL A 196 17.20 5.22 -5.18
N LYS A 197 17.76 4.01 -5.29
CA LYS A 197 19.22 3.80 -5.29
C LYS A 197 19.90 4.15 -6.62
N LEU A 198 19.22 3.95 -7.75
CA LEU A 198 19.77 4.20 -9.08
C LEU A 198 19.79 5.69 -9.44
N ILE A 199 18.87 6.49 -8.91
CA ILE A 199 18.81 7.92 -9.21
C ILE A 199 19.81 8.70 -8.34
N PRO A 200 20.64 9.60 -8.92
CA PRO A 200 21.64 10.35 -8.18
C PRO A 200 21.02 11.15 -7.02
N ARG A 201 21.63 11.01 -5.82
CA ARG A 201 21.26 11.71 -4.57
C ARG A 201 21.28 13.24 -4.64
N GLN A 202 21.68 13.83 -5.77
CA GLN A 202 21.70 15.28 -5.96
C GLN A 202 20.29 15.89 -6.03
N HIS A 203 19.27 15.10 -6.39
CA HIS A 203 17.85 15.54 -6.37
C HIS A 203 17.10 15.14 -5.10
N PHE A 204 17.62 14.16 -4.35
CA PHE A 204 17.03 13.66 -3.11
C PHE A 204 18.03 13.91 -1.97
N HIS A 205 17.82 14.97 -1.18
CA HIS A 205 18.60 15.27 0.03
C HIS A 205 18.33 14.23 1.14
N VAL A 206 18.64 12.96 0.88
CA VAL A 206 18.65 11.90 1.89
C VAL A 206 20.07 11.86 2.46
N GLU A 207 20.34 12.70 3.45
CA GLU A 207 21.52 12.53 4.30
C GLU A 207 21.43 11.16 5.00
N GLY A 208 22.55 10.44 5.03
CA GLY A 208 22.64 9.01 5.33
C GLY A 208 21.73 8.52 6.46
N CYS A 209 20.74 7.70 6.09
CA CYS A 209 19.88 7.02 7.06
C CYS A 209 20.68 5.93 7.79
N LYS A 210 20.65 5.96 9.13
CA LYS A 210 21.37 5.04 10.03
C LYS A 210 21.03 3.55 9.87
N HIS A 211 19.98 3.19 9.13
CA HIS A 211 19.48 1.82 9.00
C HIS A 211 19.39 1.33 7.55
N ASP A 212 20.16 1.92 6.62
CA ASP A 212 20.20 1.48 5.23
C ASP A 212 20.64 -0.01 5.14
N ILE A 213 19.86 -0.83 4.41
CA ILE A 213 20.10 -2.28 4.26
C ILE A 213 21.53 -2.56 3.80
N PHE A 214 22.05 -1.72 2.91
CA PHE A 214 23.41 -1.94 2.37
C PHE A 214 24.50 -1.69 3.41
N ASP A 215 24.28 -0.82 4.40
CA ASP A 215 25.21 -0.66 5.52
C ASP A 215 25.14 -1.86 6.48
N TYR A 216 23.95 -2.44 6.70
CA TYR A 216 23.80 -3.70 7.45
C TYR A 216 24.46 -4.89 6.72
N VAL A 217 24.25 -5.02 5.41
CA VAL A 217 24.82 -6.11 4.60
C VAL A 217 26.35 -5.98 4.50
N LYS A 218 26.89 -4.75 4.44
CA LYS A 218 28.34 -4.51 4.48
C LYS A 218 28.98 -4.73 5.85
N THR A 219 28.20 -4.66 6.93
CA THR A 219 28.69 -4.86 8.31
C THR A 219 28.54 -6.30 8.79
N LEU A 220 27.90 -7.19 8.02
CA LEU A 220 27.90 -8.62 8.29
C LEU A 220 29.33 -9.18 8.10
N PRO A 221 29.89 -9.88 9.10
CA PRO A 221 31.17 -10.57 8.94
C PRO A 221 31.01 -11.64 7.84
N LYS A 222 31.98 -11.66 6.91
CA LYS A 222 32.07 -12.66 5.84
C LYS A 222 32.31 -14.06 6.39
#